data_AF-A0A5K0Z3X1-F1
#
_entry.id   AF-A0A5K0Z3X1-F1
#
_cell.length_a   1.000
_cell.length_b   1.000
_cell.length_c   1.000
_cell.angle_alpha   90.00
_cell.angle_beta   90.00
_cell.angle_gamma   90.00
#
_symmetry.space_group_name_H-M   'P 1'
#
loop_
_entity.id
_entity.type
_entity.pdbx_description
1 polymer ?
#
loop_
_entity_poly.entity_id
_entity_poly.type
_entity_poly.pdbx_seq_one_letter_code
_entity_poly.pdbx_strand_id
1 'polypeptide(L)' 'RLWCHCRMVYSPMSYLYGKRFVGHITETVLDLRKELLPLPYDQVDWNKARNLCAK' A
#
# COMPACT_ATOMS: atom_id res chain seq x y z
N ARG A 1 -24.93 4.74 6.82
CA ARG A 1 -24.26 5.12 8.09
C ARG A 1 -23.16 4.09 8.33
N LEU A 2 -21.87 4.44 8.19
CA LEU A 2 -20.78 3.53 8.56
C LEU A 2 -20.71 3.40 10.08
N TRP A 3 -20.26 2.24 10.57
CA TRP A 3 -19.96 2.05 11.99
C TRP A 3 -18.85 3.01 12.45
N CYS A 4 -18.95 3.49 13.69
CA CYS A 4 -18.03 4.47 14.28
C CYS A 4 -16.56 4.02 14.20
N HIS A 5 -16.29 2.73 14.42
CA HIS A 5 -14.94 2.15 14.30
C HIS A 5 -14.41 2.18 12.87
N CYS A 6 -15.24 1.85 11.87
CA CYS A 6 -14.82 1.92 10.46
C CYS A 6 -14.47 3.37 10.07
N ARG A 7 -15.27 4.34 10.50
CA ARG A 7 -15.00 5.77 10.21
C ARG A 7 -13.67 6.23 10.83
N MET A 8 -13.36 5.78 12.04
CA MET A 8 -12.12 6.13 12.73
C MET A 8 -10.87 5.64 11.99
N VAL A 9 -10.94 4.48 11.32
CA VAL A 9 -9.81 3.91 10.56
C VAL A 9 -9.72 4.47 9.14
N TYR A 10 -10.83 4.52 8.41
CA TYR A 10 -10.82 4.95 7.01
C TYR A 10 -10.56 6.44 6.85
N SER A 11 -10.98 7.30 7.80
CA SER A 11 -10.76 8.74 7.71
C SER A 11 -9.27 9.14 7.63
N PRO A 12 -8.38 8.70 8.55
CA PRO A 12 -6.95 8.98 8.43
C PRO A 12 -6.30 8.27 7.24
N MET A 13 -6.73 7.05 6.88
CA MET A 13 -6.24 6.37 5.68
C MET A 13 -6.54 7.14 4.39
N SER A 14 -7.76 7.66 4.22
CA SER A 14 -8.14 8.46 3.06
C SER A 14 -7.34 9.76 2.95
N TYR A 15 -7.04 10.40 4.09
CA TYR A 15 -6.20 11.60 4.10
C TYR A 15 -4.76 11.32 3.62
N LEU A 16 -4.14 10.25 4.13
CA LEU A 16 -2.81 9.83 3.69
C LEU A 16 -2.79 9.41 2.22
N TYR A 17 -3.82 8.69 1.77
CA TYR A 17 -3.99 8.29 0.38
C TYR A 17 -4.09 9.50 -0.56
N GLY A 18 -4.90 10.50 -0.20
CA GLY A 18 -5.03 11.75 -0.96
C GLY A 18 -3.75 12.56 -1.02
N LYS A 19 -3.00 12.63 0.10
CA LYS A 19 -1.69 13.29 0.16
C LYS A 19 -0.59 12.51 -0.58
N ARG A 20 -0.82 11.24 -0.92
CA ARG A 20 0.21 10.30 -1.43
C ARG A 20 1.47 10.32 -0.57
N PHE A 21 1.28 10.25 0.75
CA PHE A 21 2.39 10.29 1.69
C PHE A 21 3.28 9.05 1.51
N VAL A 22 4.57 9.27 1.25
CA VAL A 22 5.59 8.22 1.15
C VAL A 22 6.69 8.52 2.18
N GLY A 23 7.06 7.51 2.96
CA GLY A 23 8.17 7.62 3.91
C GLY A 23 9.54 7.63 3.24
N HIS A 24 10.59 7.78 4.03
CA HIS A 24 11.96 7.69 3.52
C HIS A 24 12.24 6.28 2.99
N ILE A 25 12.85 6.17 1.80
CA ILE A 25 13.26 4.89 1.22
C ILE A 25 14.62 4.52 1.78
N THR A 26 14.64 3.73 2.85
CA THR A 26 15.85 3.20 3.45
C THR A 26 16.32 1.93 2.74
N GLU A 27 17.57 1.53 2.95
CA GLU A 27 18.12 0.28 2.38
C GLU A 27 17.29 -0.95 2.78
N THR A 28 16.80 -0.98 4.03
CA THR A 28 15.89 -2.01 4.51
C THR A 28 14.59 -2.11 3.71
N VAL A 29 14.04 -0.97 3.24
CA VAL A 29 12.83 -0.96 2.40
C VAL A 29 13.13 -1.53 1.01
N LEU A 30 14.33 -1.30 0.47
CA LEU A 30 14.73 -1.85 -0.82
C LEU A 30 14.90 -3.37 -0.76
N ASP A 31 15.47 -3.89 0.32
CA ASP A 31 15.63 -5.33 0.49
C ASP A 31 14.29 -6.04 0.71
N LEU A 32 13.40 -5.46 1.51
CA LEU A 32 12.03 -5.96 1.68
C LEU A 32 11.25 -6.05 0.35
N ARG A 33 11.46 -5.09 -0.57
CA ARG A 33 10.82 -5.13 -1.89
C ARG A 33 11.26 -6.32 -2.72
N LYS A 34 12.53 -6.75 -2.60
CA LYS A 34 13.06 -7.91 -3.33
C LYS A 34 12.57 -9.23 -2.74
N GLU A 35 12.34 -9.28 -1.43
CA GLU A 35 11.89 -10.49 -0.73
C GLU A 35 10.39 -10.73 -0.90
N LEU A 36 9.56 -9.68 -0.76
CA LEU A 36 8.11 -9.80 -0.75
C LEU A 36 7.49 -9.95 -2.15
N LEU A 37 8.13 -9.39 -3.17
CA LEU A 37 7.59 -9.39 -4.53
C LEU A 37 8.27 -10.47 -5.37
N PRO A 38 7.52 -11.36 -6.04
CA PRO A 38 8.10 -12.38 -6.91
C PRO A 38 8.67 -11.80 -8.23
N LEU A 39 8.36 -10.53 -8.51
CA LEU A 39 8.78 -9.79 -9.70
C LEU A 39 9.57 -8.56 -9.27
N PRO A 40 10.52 -8.08 -10.08
CA PRO A 40 11.22 -6.82 -9.80
C PRO A 40 10.22 -5.67 -9.68
N TYR A 41 10.42 -4.81 -8.67
CA TYR A 41 9.50 -3.73 -8.29
C TYR A 41 9.06 -2.85 -9.48
N ASP A 42 9.98 -2.60 -10.42
CA ASP A 42 9.74 -1.76 -11.61
C ASP A 42 8.82 -2.39 -12.66
N GLN A 43 8.64 -3.72 -12.64
CA GLN A 43 7.78 -4.45 -13.57
C GLN A 43 6.39 -4.75 -12.99
N VAL A 44 6.14 -4.35 -11.73
CA VAL A 44 4.86 -4.60 -11.07
C VAL A 44 3.80 -3.64 -11.61
N ASP A 45 2.76 -4.19 -12.25
CA ASP A 45 1.58 -3.43 -12.63
C ASP A 45 0.67 -3.20 -11.40
N TRP A 46 0.87 -2.07 -10.74
CA TRP A 46 0.09 -1.66 -9.57
C TRP A 46 -1.40 -1.46 -9.88
N ASN A 47 -1.79 -1.16 -11.13
CA ASN A 47 -3.20 -1.01 -11.48
C ASN A 47 -3.94 -2.34 -11.43
N LYS A 48 -3.29 -3.40 -11.92
CA LYS A 48 -3.80 -4.77 -11.86
C LYS A 48 -3.77 -5.31 -10.43
N ALA A 49 -2.73 -4.98 -9.66
CA ALA A 49 -2.55 -5.45 -8.29
C ALA A 49 -3.66 -5.02 -7.32
N ARG A 50 -4.36 -3.89 -7.58
CA ARG A 50 -5.44 -3.39 -6.71
C ARG A 50 -6.56 -4.39 -6.42
N ASN A 51 -6.83 -5.30 -7.35
CA ASN A 51 -7.91 -6.29 -7.25
C ASN A 51 -7.38 -7.73 -7.09
N LEU A 52 -6.05 -7.91 -6.95
CA LEU A 52 -5.44 -9.22 -6.74
C LEU A 52 -5.42 -9.53 -5.24
N CYS A 53 -6.30 -10.43 -4.81
CA CYS A 53 -6.28 -10.99 -3.46
C CYS A 53 -6.00 -12.49 -3.57
N ALA A 54 -5.07 -12.98 -2.75
CA ALA A 54 -4.93 -14.42 -2.54
C ALA A 54 -6.21 -14.96 -1.91
N LYS A 55 -6.65 -16.14 -2.35
CA LYS A 55 -7.87 -16.78 -1.88
C LYS A 55 -7.62 -17.57 -0.60
#